data_AF-A0A3N5G905-F1
#
_entry.id   AF-A0A3N5G905-F1
#
_cell.length_a   1.000
_cell.length_b   1.000
_cell.length_c   1.000
_cell.angle_alpha   90.00
_cell.angle_beta   90.00
_cell.angle_gamma   90.00
#
_symmetry.space_group_name_H-M   'P 1'
#
loop_
_entity.id
_entity.type
_entity.pdbx_description
1 polymer ?
#
loop_
_entity_poly.entity_id
_entity_poly.type
_entity_poly.pdbx_seq_one_letter_code
_entity_poly.pdbx_strand_id
1 'polypeptide(L)'
;MYPFAAPGLNLPWLPARDAGRAIKIWSDPLPADEGWAALCAHDGELRMRWDAALLPQVAVWMNLGAWAGTEGAPYFNLGLEPCIGAQDSLADAVTQYNLFASLPPHGSQAWWLEIELAA
;
A
#
# COMPACT_ATOMS: atom_id res chain seq x y z
N MET A 1 3.84 16.83 -6.14
CA MET A 1 4.59 16.64 -4.87
C MET A 1 3.63 16.94 -3.73
N TYR A 2 2.98 15.91 -3.19
CA TYR A 2 2.21 16.04 -1.94
C TYR A 2 3.18 16.26 -0.78
N PRO A 3 2.91 17.17 0.17
CA PRO A 3 3.68 17.18 1.40
C PRO A 3 3.28 15.93 2.19
N PHE A 4 4.20 14.98 2.28
CA PHE A 4 4.16 13.96 3.31
C PHE A 4 4.27 14.67 4.66
N ALA A 5 3.14 14.94 5.28
CA ALA A 5 3.10 15.38 6.66
C ALA A 5 1.87 14.77 7.30
N ALA A 6 1.92 13.46 7.56
CA ALA A 6 1.24 12.95 8.74
C ALA A 6 1.99 13.57 9.94
N PRO A 7 1.46 14.63 10.58
CA PRO A 7 2.23 15.36 11.58
C PRO A 7 2.58 14.40 12.73
N GLY A 8 3.86 14.26 13.04
CA GLY A 8 4.36 13.33 14.07
C GLY A 8 4.76 11.93 13.57
N LEU A 9 4.70 11.65 12.27
CA LEU A 9 5.24 10.42 11.71
C LEU A 9 6.77 10.52 11.55
N ASN A 10 7.50 9.76 12.37
CA ASN A 10 8.94 9.56 12.24
C ASN A 10 9.16 8.20 11.58
N LEU A 11 9.43 8.14 10.26
CA LEU A 11 9.48 6.87 9.52
C LEU A 11 10.47 5.82 10.10
N PRO A 12 11.63 6.21 10.68
CA PRO A 12 12.46 5.29 11.45
C PRO A 12 11.81 4.64 12.68
N TRP A 13 10.75 5.22 13.23
CA TRP A 13 10.10 4.79 14.48
C TRP A 13 8.58 4.84 14.39
N LEU A 14 7.94 3.67 14.40
CA LEU A 14 6.49 3.61 14.50
C LEU A 14 6.00 3.99 15.91
N PRO A 15 4.83 4.65 16.04
CA PRO A 15 4.13 4.83 17.30
C PRO A 15 3.93 3.53 18.10
N ALA A 16 3.66 3.68 19.41
CA ALA A 16 3.34 2.55 20.29
C ALA A 16 2.12 1.74 19.80
N ARG A 17 2.01 0.49 20.28
CA ARG A 17 0.96 -0.45 19.81
C ARG A 17 -0.47 0.00 20.10
N ASP A 18 -0.64 0.85 21.09
CA ASP A 18 -1.90 1.41 21.58
C ASP A 18 -2.12 2.86 21.12
N ALA A 19 -1.36 3.34 20.13
CA ALA A 19 -1.45 4.71 19.64
C ALA A 19 -2.84 5.09 19.10
N GLY A 20 -3.66 4.11 18.73
CA GLY A 20 -5.00 4.35 18.18
C GLY A 20 -4.90 5.13 16.88
N ARG A 21 -3.93 4.78 16.02
CA ARG A 21 -3.68 5.44 14.72
C ARG A 21 -3.68 4.44 13.58
N ALA A 22 -4.26 4.84 12.45
CA ALA A 22 -4.09 4.18 11.17
C ALA A 22 -3.49 5.18 10.20
N ILE A 23 -2.48 4.74 9.44
CA ILE A 23 -1.74 5.56 8.49
C ILE A 23 -1.65 4.77 7.20
N LYS A 24 -1.96 5.40 6.08
CA LYS A 24 -1.73 4.85 4.75
C LYS A 24 -0.82 5.79 3.98
N ILE A 25 0.22 5.22 3.40
CA ILE A 25 1.22 5.93 2.60
C ILE A 25 1.34 5.23 1.25
N TRP A 26 1.71 5.96 0.21
CA TRP A 26 1.82 5.43 -1.14
C TRP A 26 3.15 5.83 -1.75
N SER A 27 3.69 4.98 -2.61
CA SER A 27 4.82 5.33 -3.47
C SER A 27 4.40 6.31 -4.56
N ASP A 28 5.37 6.98 -5.18
CA ASP A 28 5.17 7.47 -6.55
C ASP A 28 4.97 6.28 -7.51
N PRO A 29 4.47 6.51 -8.74
CA PRO A 29 4.39 5.44 -9.75
C PRO A 29 5.76 4.80 -9.99
N LEU A 30 5.80 3.48 -9.91
CA LEU A 30 6.97 2.64 -10.09
C LEU A 30 7.27 2.47 -11.60
N PRO A 31 8.55 2.36 -11.98
CA PRO A 31 8.92 1.84 -13.29
C PRO A 31 8.30 0.47 -13.55
N ALA A 32 8.01 0.16 -14.82
CA ALA A 32 7.30 -1.06 -15.20
C ALA A 32 8.01 -2.36 -14.81
N ASP A 33 9.33 -2.33 -14.65
CA ASP A 33 10.19 -3.44 -14.23
C ASP A 33 10.48 -3.47 -12.72
N GLU A 34 9.92 -2.53 -11.95
CA GLU A 34 10.12 -2.38 -10.50
C GLU A 34 8.87 -2.76 -9.69
N GLY A 35 8.04 -3.66 -10.21
CA GLY A 35 6.88 -4.22 -9.51
C GLY A 35 7.23 -5.20 -8.41
N TRP A 36 7.89 -4.73 -7.35
CA TRP A 36 8.22 -5.54 -6.18
C TRP A 36 8.31 -4.71 -4.90
N ALA A 37 8.11 -5.37 -3.75
CA ALA A 37 8.35 -4.80 -2.43
C ALA A 37 8.78 -5.91 -1.47
N ALA A 38 9.56 -5.54 -0.44
CA ALA A 38 9.97 -6.48 0.60
C ALA A 38 9.72 -5.88 1.99
N LEU A 39 9.25 -6.72 2.91
CA LEU A 39 9.19 -6.44 4.34
C LEU A 39 10.27 -7.29 5.03
N CYS A 40 11.33 -6.65 5.49
CA CYS A 40 12.42 -7.30 6.22
C CYS A 40 12.17 -7.20 7.73
N ALA A 41 12.15 -8.34 8.41
CA ALA A 41 12.13 -8.46 9.87
C ALA A 41 13.49 -8.96 10.38
N HIS A 42 13.63 -9.13 11.69
CA HIS A 42 14.88 -9.62 12.29
C HIS A 42 15.13 -11.11 12.02
N ASP A 43 14.11 -11.86 11.62
CA ASP A 43 14.07 -13.33 11.47
C ASP A 43 13.51 -13.78 10.12
N GLY A 44 13.43 -12.88 9.15
CA GLY A 44 13.01 -13.24 7.81
C GLY A 44 12.62 -12.07 6.94
N GLU A 45 12.21 -12.40 5.72
CA GLU A 45 11.75 -11.45 4.72
C GLU A 45 10.47 -11.99 4.07
N LEU A 46 9.49 -11.10 3.90
CA LEU A 46 8.37 -11.31 2.98
C LEU A 46 8.63 -10.48 1.73
N ARG A 47 8.71 -11.12 0.57
CA ARG A 47 8.87 -10.45 -0.72
C ARG A 47 7.63 -10.61 -1.57
N MET A 48 7.20 -9.52 -2.19
CA MET A 48 6.10 -9.47 -3.14
C MET A 48 6.61 -9.06 -4.51
N ARG A 49 6.06 -9.66 -5.57
CA ARG A 49 6.27 -9.25 -6.97
C ARG A 49 4.93 -9.18 -7.69
N TRP A 50 4.80 -8.24 -8.61
CA TRP A 50 3.61 -8.03 -9.45
C TRP A 50 4.00 -7.34 -10.77
N ASP A 51 3.02 -7.17 -11.66
CA ASP A 51 3.19 -6.39 -12.89
C ASP A 51 2.95 -4.89 -12.62
N ALA A 52 4.02 -4.10 -12.54
CA ALA A 52 3.92 -2.65 -12.30
C ALA A 52 3.32 -1.87 -13.48
N ALA A 53 3.26 -2.45 -14.69
CA ALA A 53 2.53 -1.82 -15.79
C ALA A 53 1.01 -1.84 -15.55
N LEU A 54 0.52 -2.79 -14.75
CA LEU A 54 -0.89 -2.90 -14.36
C LEU A 54 -1.18 -2.27 -13.00
N LEU A 55 -0.27 -2.45 -12.03
CA LEU A 55 -0.36 -1.91 -10.68
C LEU A 55 0.85 -1.00 -10.40
N PRO A 56 0.83 0.26 -10.86
CA PRO A 56 1.98 1.13 -10.87
C PRO A 56 2.34 1.68 -9.49
N GLN A 57 1.58 1.44 -8.43
CA GLN A 57 1.92 1.94 -7.11
C GLN A 57 1.86 0.84 -6.07
N VAL A 58 2.55 1.06 -4.95
CA VAL A 58 2.40 0.26 -3.73
C VAL A 58 2.03 1.18 -2.58
N ALA A 59 1.02 0.77 -1.80
CA ALA A 59 0.70 1.40 -0.54
C ALA A 59 1.29 0.61 0.63
N VAL A 60 1.71 1.33 1.67
CA VAL A 60 1.97 0.77 2.99
C VAL A 60 0.85 1.24 3.91
N TRP A 61 0.03 0.28 4.35
CA TRP A 61 -0.99 0.52 5.36
C TRP A 61 -0.45 0.09 6.73
N MET A 62 -0.56 0.95 7.72
CA MET A 62 -0.11 0.71 9.09
C MET A 62 -1.29 0.94 10.03
N ASN A 63 -1.66 -0.10 10.77
CA ASN A 63 -2.66 0.00 11.82
C ASN A 63 -1.98 -0.24 13.16
N LEU A 64 -1.96 0.82 13.95
CA LEU A 64 -1.22 0.95 15.19
C LEU A 64 -2.24 1.04 16.34
N GLY A 65 -3.11 0.03 16.42
CA GLY A 65 -4.16 -0.06 17.43
C GLY A 65 -5.40 0.79 17.15
N ALA A 66 -5.65 1.23 15.91
CA ALA A 66 -6.84 2.01 15.57
C ALA A 66 -8.06 1.15 15.19
N TRP A 67 -7.83 0.04 14.49
CA TRP A 67 -8.92 -0.74 13.90
C TRP A 67 -8.78 -2.24 14.17
N ALA A 68 -9.87 -2.90 14.56
CA ALA A 68 -9.97 -4.33 14.86
C ALA A 68 -10.47 -5.19 13.68
N GLY A 69 -10.93 -4.58 12.58
CA GLY A 69 -11.52 -5.27 11.42
C GLY A 69 -12.92 -5.86 11.68
N THR A 70 -13.12 -6.46 12.86
CA THR A 70 -14.36 -7.06 13.35
C THR A 70 -14.52 -6.75 14.86
N GLU A 71 -15.35 -7.52 15.58
CA GLU A 71 -15.34 -7.50 17.05
C GLU A 71 -13.97 -7.92 17.59
N GLY A 72 -13.44 -7.19 18.57
CA GLY A 72 -12.17 -7.52 19.23
C GLY A 72 -11.26 -6.33 19.51
N ALA A 73 -10.05 -6.63 19.96
CA ALA A 73 -9.00 -5.63 20.18
C ALA A 73 -8.45 -5.12 18.83
N PRO A 74 -8.16 -3.82 18.70
CA PRO A 74 -7.52 -3.27 17.52
C PRO A 74 -6.19 -3.96 17.17
N TYR A 75 -5.96 -4.19 15.88
CA TYR A 75 -4.75 -4.84 15.41
C TYR A 75 -3.54 -3.91 15.46
N PHE A 76 -2.37 -4.55 15.59
CA PHE A 76 -1.07 -3.95 15.34
C PHE A 76 -0.42 -4.66 14.15
N ASN A 77 -0.67 -4.17 12.94
CA ASN A 77 -0.24 -4.83 11.72
C ASN A 77 0.10 -3.84 10.59
N LEU A 78 0.79 -4.36 9.58
CA LEU A 78 1.19 -3.64 8.38
C LEU A 78 0.69 -4.42 7.14
N GLY A 79 0.25 -3.69 6.12
CA GLY A 79 -0.10 -4.21 4.80
C GLY A 79 0.78 -3.58 3.72
N LEU A 80 1.23 -4.41 2.78
CA LEU A 80 1.80 -3.96 1.50
C LEU A 80 0.74 -4.19 0.42
N GLU A 81 0.37 -3.14 -0.30
CA GLU A 81 -0.80 -3.15 -1.19
C GLU A 81 -0.44 -2.60 -2.58
N PRO A 82 -0.04 -3.45 -3.53
CA PRO A 82 0.06 -3.06 -4.93
C PRO A 82 -1.30 -2.57 -5.45
N CYS A 83 -1.34 -1.42 -6.12
CA CYS A 83 -2.57 -0.76 -6.51
C CYS A 83 -2.49 0.00 -7.84
N ILE A 84 -3.65 0.28 -8.43
CA ILE A 84 -3.81 1.05 -9.68
C ILE A 84 -3.65 2.57 -9.48
N GLY A 85 -3.71 3.04 -8.24
CA GLY A 85 -3.73 4.45 -7.86
C GLY A 85 -3.85 4.63 -6.35
N ALA A 86 -3.40 5.78 -5.85
CA ALA A 86 -3.40 6.14 -4.43
C ALA A 86 -4.66 6.90 -3.97
N GLN A 87 -5.44 7.41 -4.91
CA GLN A 87 -6.45 8.42 -4.66
C GLN A 87 -7.81 7.80 -4.33
N ASP A 88 -8.37 8.19 -3.18
CA ASP A 88 -9.76 7.84 -2.84
C ASP A 88 -10.78 8.56 -3.73
N SER A 89 -10.43 9.78 -4.19
CA SER A 89 -11.25 10.56 -5.12
C SER A 89 -10.98 10.12 -6.56
N LEU A 90 -11.98 9.49 -7.20
CA LEU A 90 -11.90 9.12 -8.62
C LEU A 90 -11.68 10.35 -9.52
N ALA A 91 -12.29 11.48 -9.18
CA ALA A 91 -12.12 12.72 -9.93
C ALA A 91 -10.65 13.16 -9.93
N ASP A 92 -9.97 13.09 -8.78
CA ASP A 92 -8.57 13.45 -8.68
C ASP A 92 -7.68 12.40 -9.34
N ALA A 93 -7.97 11.11 -9.14
CA ALA A 93 -7.30 9.99 -9.81
C ALA A 93 -7.22 10.19 -11.32
N VAL A 94 -8.31 10.66 -11.93
CA VAL A 94 -8.41 10.92 -13.37
C VAL A 94 -7.78 12.26 -13.76
N THR A 95 -8.14 13.35 -13.07
CA THR A 95 -7.86 14.71 -13.57
C THR A 95 -6.54 15.30 -13.07
N GLN A 96 -6.07 14.88 -11.89
CA GLN A 96 -4.87 15.43 -11.26
C GLN A 96 -3.68 14.47 -11.36
N TYR A 97 -3.93 13.17 -11.20
CA TYR A 97 -2.85 12.18 -11.06
C TYR A 97 -2.68 11.29 -12.29
N ASN A 98 -3.73 11.13 -13.10
CA ASN A 98 -3.76 10.17 -14.21
C ASN A 98 -3.38 8.75 -13.76
N LEU A 99 -3.87 8.34 -12.59
CA LEU A 99 -3.64 7.05 -11.97
C LEU A 99 -4.98 6.36 -11.74
N PHE A 100 -5.47 5.72 -12.80
CA PHE A 100 -6.73 4.99 -12.82
C PHE A 100 -6.65 3.86 -13.85
N ALA A 101 -7.52 2.87 -13.70
CA ALA A 101 -7.71 1.83 -14.72
C ALA A 101 -9.07 2.02 -15.39
N SER A 102 -9.15 1.67 -16.68
CA SER A 102 -10.40 1.65 -17.43
C SER A 102 -10.70 0.24 -17.89
N LEU A 103 -11.94 -0.21 -17.68
CA LEU A 103 -12.41 -1.50 -18.15
C LEU A 103 -13.57 -1.27 -19.13
N PRO A 104 -13.49 -1.76 -20.38
CA PRO A 104 -14.58 -1.59 -21.33
C PRO A 104 -15.80 -2.44 -20.92
N PRO A 105 -17.01 -2.16 -21.47
CA PRO A 105 -18.16 -3.02 -21.29
C PRO A 105 -17.84 -4.47 -21.64
N HIS A 106 -18.17 -5.41 -20.75
CA HIS A 106 -17.82 -6.83 -20.85
C HIS A 106 -16.31 -7.15 -20.89
N GLY A 107 -15.45 -6.16 -20.59
CA GLY A 107 -14.01 -6.36 -20.47
C GLY A 107 -13.63 -7.13 -19.20
N SER A 108 -12.43 -7.71 -19.22
CA SER A 108 -11.78 -8.27 -18.03
C SER A 108 -10.32 -7.86 -18.00
N GLN A 109 -9.79 -7.69 -16.78
CA GLN A 109 -8.38 -7.44 -16.53
C GLN A 109 -7.95 -8.37 -15.40
N ALA A 110 -6.79 -8.98 -15.56
CA ALA A 110 -6.18 -9.85 -14.57
C ALA A 110 -4.79 -9.33 -14.25
N TRP A 111 -4.36 -9.59 -13.03
CA TRP A 111 -3.02 -9.32 -12.53
C TRP A 111 -2.63 -10.48 -11.62
N TRP A 112 -1.35 -10.54 -11.26
CA TRP A 112 -0.80 -11.58 -10.41
C TRP A 112 -0.02 -10.95 -9.26
N LEU A 113 0.04 -11.69 -8.15
CA LEU A 113 0.89 -11.40 -7.01
C LEU A 113 1.65 -12.68 -6.69
N GLU A 114 2.97 -12.58 -6.66
CA GLU A 114 3.83 -13.62 -6.15
C GLU A 114 4.32 -13.22 -4.76
N ILE A 115 4.31 -14.17 -3.82
CA ILE A 115 4.74 -13.95 -2.46
C ILE A 115 5.76 -15.02 -2.11
N GLU A 116 6.94 -14.59 -1.67
CA GLU A 116 8.01 -15.44 -1.18
C GLU A 116 8.30 -15.13 0.28
N LEU A 117 8.60 -16.17 1.07
CA LEU A 117 9.04 -16.05 2.45
C LEU A 117 10.45 -16.62 2.55
N ALA A 118 11.37 -15.82 3.08
CA ALA A 118 12.73 -16.24 3.42
C ALA A 118 12.95 -16.13 4.93
N ALA A 119 13.76 -17.02 5.48
CA ALA A 119 14.19 -17.05 6.87
C ALA A 119 15.60 -16.45 7.04
#